data_AF-A0A2A7MMZ2-F1
#
_entry.id   AF-A0A2A7MMZ2-F1
#
_cell.length_a   1.000
_cell.length_b   1.000
_cell.length_c   1.000
_cell.angle_alpha   90.00
_cell.angle_beta   90.00
_cell.angle_gamma   90.00
#
_symmetry.space_group_name_H-M   'P 1'
#
loop_
_entity.id
_entity.type
_entity.pdbx_description
1 polymer ?
#
loop_
_entity_poly.entity_id
_entity_poly.type
_entity_poly.pdbx_seq_one_letter_code
_entity_poly.pdbx_strand_id
1 'polypeptide(L)'
;RKQASVYDVAQLLPHYAGNLVAAEIRVLEQLTSSTEQPYAVVLGGSKVSDKLAVIENLATTADRLVIGGGMCFTFLAAQGVPVGSSLLENGMIDTCRRLLDTYGDVIALPVDIVVAERFAADAEPQTVPANRIPDTRMGLDIGPASVQQFTALLSNARTIFWNGPMGVFEFPAFAAGTKGVAEAIIAATGNGAFSVVG
;
A
#
# COMPACT_ATOMS: atom_id res chain seq x y z
N ARG A 1 -10.74 -14.86 -11.41
CA ARG A 1 -10.14 -16.21 -11.34
C ARG A 1 -10.79 -17.07 -12.44
N LYS A 2 -10.09 -18.07 -13.00
CA LYS A 2 -10.69 -19.00 -13.97
C LYS A 2 -11.39 -20.13 -13.21
N GLN A 3 -12.70 -20.02 -13.03
CA GLN A 3 -13.54 -20.95 -12.28
C GLN A 3 -14.81 -21.24 -13.07
N ALA A 4 -15.42 -22.40 -12.83
CA ALA A 4 -16.60 -22.85 -13.57
C ALA A 4 -17.77 -21.85 -13.56
N SER A 5 -18.06 -21.24 -12.41
CA SER A 5 -19.17 -20.30 -12.21
C SER A 5 -18.92 -18.88 -12.76
N VAL A 6 -17.72 -18.58 -13.24
CA VAL A 6 -17.32 -17.22 -13.68
C VAL A 6 -16.83 -17.23 -15.12
N TYR A 7 -15.92 -18.15 -15.45
CA TYR A 7 -15.24 -18.19 -16.75
C TYR A 7 -15.85 -19.23 -17.68
N ASP A 8 -15.97 -20.49 -17.24
CA ASP A 8 -16.37 -21.58 -18.13
C ASP A 8 -17.83 -21.44 -18.58
N VAL A 9 -18.75 -21.07 -17.68
CA VAL A 9 -20.16 -20.83 -18.04
C VAL A 9 -20.32 -19.69 -19.05
N ALA A 10 -19.49 -18.64 -18.97
CA ALA A 10 -19.53 -17.51 -19.88
C ALA A 10 -18.99 -17.86 -21.29
N GLN A 11 -18.17 -18.90 -21.43
CA GLN A 11 -17.76 -19.41 -22.73
C GLN A 11 -18.86 -20.21 -23.44
N LEU A 12 -19.82 -20.73 -22.68
CA LEU A 12 -20.87 -21.62 -23.20
C LEU A 12 -22.21 -20.90 -23.45
N LEU A 13 -22.46 -19.78 -22.77
CA LEU A 13 -23.71 -19.05 -22.83
C LEU A 13 -23.48 -17.56 -23.11
N PRO A 14 -24.47 -16.83 -23.67
CA PRO A 14 -24.43 -15.38 -23.74
C PRO A 14 -24.18 -14.79 -22.35
N HIS A 15 -23.22 -13.88 -22.24
CA HIS A 15 -22.78 -13.29 -20.98
C HIS A 15 -22.79 -11.77 -21.08
N TYR A 16 -23.11 -11.12 -19.96
CA TYR A 16 -23.21 -9.68 -19.84
C TYR A 16 -22.68 -9.25 -18.48
N ALA A 17 -22.10 -8.05 -18.40
CA ALA A 17 -21.70 -7.47 -17.11
C ALA A 17 -22.95 -6.95 -16.38
N GLY A 18 -23.15 -7.40 -15.15
CA GLY A 18 -24.12 -6.79 -14.25
C GLY A 18 -23.69 -5.37 -13.85
N ASN A 19 -24.63 -4.57 -13.33
CA ASN A 19 -24.37 -3.16 -13.00
C ASN A 19 -23.20 -2.95 -12.03
N LEU A 20 -23.00 -3.84 -11.06
CA LEU A 20 -21.90 -3.75 -10.10
C LEU A 20 -20.54 -3.95 -10.79
N VAL A 21 -20.41 -5.02 -11.57
CA VAL A 21 -19.19 -5.31 -12.35
C VAL A 21 -18.91 -4.19 -13.36
N ALA A 22 -19.94 -3.70 -14.05
CA ALA A 22 -19.80 -2.60 -14.99
C ALA A 22 -19.42 -1.27 -14.30
N ALA A 23 -19.80 -1.04 -13.04
CA ALA A 23 -19.36 0.11 -12.27
C ALA A 23 -17.90 -0.03 -11.84
N GLU A 24 -17.50 -1.20 -11.33
CA GLU A 24 -16.10 -1.48 -10.96
C GLU A 24 -15.15 -1.34 -12.15
N ILE A 25 -15.52 -1.90 -13.32
CA ILE A 25 -14.72 -1.78 -14.54
C ILE A 25 -14.50 -0.31 -14.91
N ARG A 26 -15.56 0.51 -14.90
CA ARG A 26 -15.46 1.94 -15.22
C ARG A 26 -14.50 2.70 -14.30
N VAL A 27 -14.55 2.40 -13.00
CA VAL A 27 -13.64 3.01 -12.01
C VAL A 27 -12.19 2.58 -12.27
N LEU A 28 -11.95 1.29 -12.53
CA LEU A 28 -10.61 0.77 -12.81
C LEU A 28 -10.05 1.27 -14.15
N GLU A 29 -10.90 1.42 -15.17
CA GLU A 29 -10.53 2.03 -16.45
C GLU A 29 -10.12 3.49 -16.25
N GLN A 30 -10.85 4.26 -15.46
CA GLN A 30 -10.49 5.64 -15.12
C GLN A 30 -9.13 5.72 -14.43
N LEU A 31 -8.84 4.80 -13.50
CA LEU A 31 -7.55 4.72 -12.80
C LEU A 31 -6.36 4.31 -13.68
N THR A 32 -6.60 3.70 -14.84
CA THR A 32 -5.53 3.15 -15.71
C THR A 32 -5.36 3.88 -17.03
N SER A 33 -6.37 4.62 -17.52
CA SER A 33 -6.38 5.22 -18.86
C SER A 33 -6.48 6.75 -18.88
N SER A 34 -7.01 7.39 -17.82
CA SER A 34 -7.20 8.84 -17.77
C SER A 34 -7.39 9.31 -16.32
N THR A 35 -6.29 9.41 -15.56
CA THR A 35 -6.30 9.97 -14.21
C THR A 35 -6.00 11.47 -14.24
N GLU A 36 -6.77 12.24 -13.47
CA GLU A 36 -6.39 13.62 -13.20
C GLU A 36 -5.17 13.64 -12.29
N GLN A 37 -4.15 14.38 -12.71
CA GLN A 37 -2.90 14.53 -11.96
C GLN A 37 -2.98 15.69 -10.95
N PRO A 38 -2.31 15.59 -9.79
CA PRO A 38 -1.43 14.50 -9.39
C PRO A 38 -2.18 13.22 -9.00
N TYR A 39 -1.71 12.07 -9.50
CA TYR A 39 -2.22 10.74 -9.20
C TYR A 39 -1.36 10.09 -8.11
N ALA A 40 -1.93 9.92 -6.92
CA ALA A 40 -1.29 9.22 -5.82
C ALA A 40 -1.84 7.80 -5.65
N VAL A 41 -0.95 6.85 -5.44
CA VAL A 41 -1.29 5.46 -5.14
C VAL A 41 -0.74 5.11 -3.77
N VAL A 42 -1.56 4.45 -2.95
CA VAL A 42 -1.20 3.93 -1.63
C VAL A 42 -1.33 2.42 -1.66
N LEU A 43 -0.22 1.71 -1.48
CA LEU A 43 -0.19 0.26 -1.41
C LEU A 43 0.25 -0.19 -0.02
N GLY A 44 -0.49 -1.14 0.53
CA GLY A 44 -0.16 -1.77 1.80
C GLY A 44 -0.44 -3.26 1.78
N GLY A 45 -0.50 -3.85 2.97
CA GLY A 45 -0.60 -5.30 3.16
C GLY A 45 0.74 -5.97 3.47
N SER A 46 0.75 -7.28 3.48
CA SER A 46 1.82 -8.07 4.10
C SER A 46 2.92 -8.54 3.14
N LYS A 47 2.62 -8.70 1.84
CA LYS A 47 3.53 -9.30 0.86
C LYS A 47 3.68 -8.45 -0.39
N VAL A 48 4.92 -8.26 -0.83
CA VAL A 48 5.26 -7.66 -2.12
C VAL A 48 4.84 -8.57 -3.26
N SER A 49 5.01 -9.89 -3.12
CA SER A 49 4.69 -10.85 -4.19
C SER A 49 3.26 -10.72 -4.72
N ASP A 50 2.33 -10.44 -3.81
CA ASP A 50 0.90 -10.35 -4.12
C ASP A 50 0.53 -9.03 -4.82
N LYS A 51 1.41 -8.03 -4.72
CA LYS A 51 1.20 -6.67 -5.24
C LYS A 51 2.16 -6.29 -6.37
N LEU A 52 3.13 -7.16 -6.71
CA LEU A 52 4.22 -6.82 -7.64
C LEU A 52 3.71 -6.31 -8.99
N ALA A 53 2.77 -7.02 -9.62
CA ALA A 53 2.21 -6.61 -10.90
C ALA A 53 1.47 -5.26 -10.82
N VAL A 54 0.84 -4.97 -9.66
CA VAL A 54 0.16 -3.70 -9.41
C VAL A 54 1.19 -2.58 -9.23
N ILE A 55 2.26 -2.83 -8.48
CA ILE A 55 3.37 -1.88 -8.31
C ILE A 55 4.02 -1.56 -9.65
N GLU A 56 4.40 -2.58 -10.44
CA GLU A 56 5.07 -2.38 -11.73
C GLU A 56 4.21 -1.59 -12.70
N ASN A 57 2.90 -1.85 -12.74
CA ASN A 57 2.00 -1.12 -13.61
C ASN A 57 1.79 0.33 -13.13
N LEU A 58 1.46 0.52 -11.85
CA LEU A 58 1.11 1.83 -11.31
C LEU A 58 2.32 2.76 -11.13
N ALA A 59 3.52 2.22 -10.91
CA ALA A 59 4.74 3.04 -10.84
C ALA A 59 5.05 3.76 -12.17
N THR A 60 4.51 3.28 -13.30
CA THR A 60 4.69 3.95 -14.61
C THR A 60 3.74 5.13 -14.83
N THR A 61 2.65 5.23 -14.07
CA THR A 61 1.59 6.21 -14.29
C THR A 61 1.30 7.10 -13.09
N ALA A 62 1.60 6.64 -11.87
CA ALA A 62 1.41 7.41 -10.65
C ALA A 62 2.50 8.47 -10.48
N ASP A 63 2.10 9.66 -10.05
CA ASP A 63 3.03 10.73 -9.66
C ASP A 63 3.67 10.42 -8.30
N ARG A 64 2.96 9.69 -7.43
CA ARG A 64 3.44 9.24 -6.12
C ARG A 64 2.93 7.84 -5.81
N LEU A 65 3.83 6.97 -5.36
CA LEU A 65 3.52 5.62 -4.91
C LEU A 65 3.94 5.44 -3.44
N VAL A 66 3.00 5.55 -2.52
CA VAL A 66 3.20 5.32 -1.10
C VAL A 66 3.14 3.81 -0.82
N ILE A 67 4.17 3.26 -0.16
CA ILE A 67 4.20 1.86 0.23
C ILE A 67 4.28 1.76 1.76
N GLY A 68 3.30 1.11 2.37
CA GLY A 68 3.24 0.81 3.81
C GLY A 68 3.00 -0.68 4.08
N GLY A 69 2.53 -1.01 5.28
CA GLY A 69 2.25 -2.39 5.67
C GLY A 69 3.50 -3.26 5.81
N GLY A 70 3.32 -4.57 5.98
CA GLY A 70 4.43 -5.53 6.07
C GLY A 70 5.31 -5.56 4.81
N MET A 71 4.75 -5.27 3.63
CA MET A 71 5.52 -5.29 2.40
C MET A 71 6.63 -4.21 2.35
N CYS A 72 6.49 -3.10 3.09
CA CYS A 72 7.50 -2.04 3.10
C CYS A 72 8.86 -2.52 3.63
N PHE A 73 8.89 -3.53 4.52
CA PHE A 73 10.15 -4.04 5.07
C PHE A 73 11.04 -4.71 4.02
N THR A 74 10.46 -5.29 2.97
CA THR A 74 11.25 -5.84 1.87
C THR A 74 11.90 -4.73 1.03
N PHE A 75 11.22 -3.59 0.86
CA PHE A 75 11.81 -2.40 0.24
C PHE A 75 12.90 -1.78 1.11
N LEU A 76 12.68 -1.64 2.42
CA LEU A 76 13.70 -1.15 3.35
C LEU A 76 14.93 -2.06 3.38
N ALA A 77 14.75 -3.38 3.43
CA ALA A 77 15.84 -4.34 3.34
C ALA A 77 16.61 -4.23 2.01
N ALA A 78 15.92 -3.94 0.90
CA ALA A 78 16.56 -3.69 -0.39
C ALA A 78 17.48 -2.46 -0.40
N GLN A 79 17.20 -1.46 0.44
CA GLN A 79 18.06 -0.29 0.71
C GLN A 79 19.21 -0.58 1.69
N GLY A 80 19.34 -1.83 2.16
CA GLY A 80 20.36 -2.22 3.13
C GLY A 80 20.01 -1.86 4.58
N VAL A 81 18.76 -1.52 4.86
CA VAL A 81 18.28 -1.20 6.20
C VAL A 81 17.96 -2.49 6.97
N PRO A 82 18.45 -2.66 8.21
CA PRO A 82 18.02 -3.76 9.09
C PRO A 82 16.54 -3.61 9.46
N VAL A 83 15.77 -4.68 9.29
CA VAL A 83 14.31 -4.71 9.57
C VAL A 83 13.94 -5.59 10.76
N GLY A 84 14.92 -6.01 11.55
CA GLY A 84 14.73 -6.91 12.70
C GLY A 84 13.97 -8.17 12.37
N SER A 85 12.97 -8.51 13.18
CA SER A 85 12.10 -9.69 12.96
C SER A 85 10.84 -9.38 12.15
N SER A 86 10.81 -8.24 11.44
CA SER A 86 9.70 -7.84 10.59
C SER A 86 9.50 -8.79 9.40
N LEU A 87 8.30 -8.76 8.82
CA LEU A 87 7.93 -9.63 7.70
C LEU A 87 8.75 -9.29 6.44
N LEU A 88 9.66 -10.19 6.06
CA LEU A 88 10.61 -10.00 4.96
C LEU A 88 10.49 -11.12 3.91
N GLU A 89 10.30 -10.73 2.65
CA GLU A 89 10.34 -11.67 1.52
C GLU A 89 11.74 -11.65 0.86
N ASN A 90 12.66 -12.47 1.38
CA ASN A 90 14.05 -12.51 0.90
C ASN A 90 14.17 -12.67 -0.63
N GLY A 91 13.32 -13.48 -1.25
CA GLY A 91 13.29 -13.69 -2.70
C GLY A 91 12.84 -12.48 -3.53
N MET A 92 12.33 -11.42 -2.89
CA MET A 92 11.86 -10.19 -3.53
C MET A 92 12.80 -9.00 -3.31
N ILE A 93 13.90 -9.16 -2.57
CA ILE A 93 14.84 -8.07 -2.28
C ILE A 93 15.43 -7.47 -3.57
N ASP A 94 15.90 -8.31 -4.49
CA ASP A 94 16.49 -7.82 -5.75
C ASP A 94 15.45 -7.15 -6.65
N THR A 95 14.22 -7.65 -6.65
CA THR A 95 13.08 -7.02 -7.34
C THR A 95 12.77 -5.64 -6.74
N CYS A 96 12.69 -5.53 -5.41
CA CYS A 96 12.45 -4.26 -4.74
C CYS A 96 13.58 -3.27 -4.99
N ARG A 97 14.84 -3.72 -5.02
CA ARG A 97 15.99 -2.89 -5.36
C ARG A 97 15.86 -2.31 -6.76
N ARG A 98 15.55 -3.14 -7.76
CA ARG A 98 15.31 -2.69 -9.15
C ARG A 98 14.17 -1.66 -9.24
N LEU A 99 13.08 -1.88 -8.50
CA LEU A 99 11.95 -0.94 -8.46
C LEU A 99 12.37 0.40 -7.86
N LEU A 100 13.15 0.39 -6.78
CA LEU A 100 13.67 1.62 -6.16
C LEU A 100 14.68 2.33 -7.06
N ASP A 101 15.52 1.60 -7.79
CA ASP A 101 16.48 2.19 -8.74
C ASP A 101 15.76 2.86 -9.92
N THR A 102 14.62 2.29 -10.36
CA THR A 102 13.87 2.77 -11.52
C THR A 102 12.86 3.86 -11.17
N TYR A 103 12.20 3.75 -10.02
CA TYR A 103 11.05 4.57 -9.62
C TYR A 103 11.24 5.21 -8.24
N GLY A 104 12.47 5.37 -7.76
CA GLY A 104 12.76 5.86 -6.41
C GLY A 104 12.31 7.30 -6.14
N ASP A 105 12.10 8.10 -7.19
CA ASP A 105 11.51 9.44 -7.14
C ASP A 105 9.98 9.41 -6.97
N VAL A 106 9.33 8.36 -7.46
CA VAL A 106 7.89 8.11 -7.33
C VAL A 106 7.57 7.39 -6.02
N ILE A 107 8.39 6.42 -5.61
CA ILE A 107 8.16 5.56 -4.45
C ILE A 107 8.48 6.28 -3.14
N ALA A 108 7.49 6.36 -2.24
CA ALA A 108 7.63 6.86 -0.89
C ALA A 108 7.48 5.71 0.13
N LEU A 109 8.53 5.53 0.95
CA LEU A 109 8.57 4.56 2.05
C LEU A 109 8.36 5.25 3.42
N PRO A 110 7.99 4.49 4.47
CA PRO A 110 7.87 5.04 5.82
C PRO A 110 9.22 5.47 6.39
N VAL A 111 9.22 6.52 7.20
CA VAL A 111 10.41 7.07 7.88
C VAL A 111 10.51 6.66 9.34
N ASP A 112 9.41 6.22 9.92
CA ASP A 112 9.30 5.66 11.27
C ASP A 112 8.27 4.52 11.29
N ILE A 113 8.44 3.60 12.22
CA ILE A 113 7.69 2.35 12.32
C ILE A 113 7.28 2.15 13.77
N VAL A 114 6.05 1.71 13.99
CA VAL A 114 5.60 1.18 15.29
C VAL A 114 5.97 -0.29 15.35
N VAL A 115 6.85 -0.63 16.29
CA VAL A 115 7.39 -1.97 16.49
C VAL A 115 6.92 -2.58 17.79
N ALA A 116 6.92 -3.91 17.86
CA ALA A 116 6.69 -4.67 19.09
C ALA A 116 7.56 -5.94 19.11
N GLU A 117 7.67 -6.59 20.27
CA GLU A 117 8.45 -7.83 20.44
C GLU A 117 7.71 -9.08 19.92
N ARG A 118 6.38 -9.00 19.78
CA ARG A 118 5.55 -10.12 19.29
C ARG A 118 4.33 -9.62 18.52
N PHE A 119 3.85 -10.46 17.61
CA PHE A 119 2.59 -10.25 16.88
C PHE A 119 1.40 -10.58 17.79
N ALA A 120 0.93 -9.60 18.57
CA ALA A 120 -0.23 -9.76 19.44
C ALA A 120 -0.93 -8.43 19.75
N ALA A 121 -2.24 -8.48 19.99
CA ALA A 121 -3.05 -7.29 20.29
C ALA A 121 -2.62 -6.56 21.58
N ASP A 122 -2.03 -7.28 22.53
CA ASP A 122 -1.57 -6.80 23.83
C ASP A 122 -0.05 -6.56 23.88
N ALA A 123 0.63 -6.59 22.74
CA ALA A 123 2.05 -6.27 22.66
C ALA A 123 2.28 -4.76 22.86
N GLU A 124 3.31 -4.39 23.61
CA GLU A 124 3.63 -2.98 23.89
C GLU A 124 4.23 -2.30 22.65
N PRO A 125 3.57 -1.26 22.09
CA PRO A 125 4.05 -0.57 20.91
C PRO A 125 5.19 0.39 21.26
N GLN A 126 6.20 0.45 20.42
CA GLN A 126 7.25 1.48 20.46
C GLN A 126 7.45 2.06 19.06
N THR A 127 7.53 3.39 18.94
CA THR A 127 7.90 4.02 17.67
C THR A 127 9.42 4.14 17.58
N VAL A 128 9.98 3.74 16.44
CA VAL A 128 11.41 3.87 16.12
C VAL A 128 11.58 4.40 14.70
N PRO A 129 12.70 5.09 14.38
CA PRO A 129 13.03 5.40 12.99
C PRO A 129 13.09 4.13 12.13
N ALA A 130 12.62 4.20 10.89
CA ALA A 130 12.57 3.05 9.98
C ALA A 130 13.97 2.45 9.72
N ASN A 131 15.03 3.26 9.85
CA ASN A 131 16.43 2.83 9.73
C ASN A 131 17.07 2.32 11.03
N ARG A 132 16.29 2.16 12.10
CA ARG A 132 16.76 1.73 13.43
C ARG A 132 15.80 0.74 14.09
N ILE A 133 15.23 -0.17 13.32
CA ILE A 133 14.39 -1.26 13.86
C ILE A 133 15.29 -2.22 14.65
N PRO A 134 15.04 -2.45 15.96
CA PRO A 134 15.83 -3.38 16.74
C PRO A 134 15.67 -4.82 16.25
N ASP A 135 16.75 -5.62 16.31
CA ASP A 135 16.75 -7.02 15.83
C ASP A 135 15.70 -7.91 16.52
N THR A 136 15.37 -7.60 17.78
CA THR A 136 14.40 -8.35 18.58
C THR A 136 12.95 -7.93 18.35
N ARG A 137 12.71 -6.92 17.51
CA ARG A 137 11.37 -6.34 17.30
C ARG A 137 10.95 -6.43 15.83
N MET A 138 9.64 -6.48 15.64
CA MET A 138 8.99 -6.47 14.33
C MET A 138 8.13 -5.23 14.18
N GLY A 139 8.12 -4.65 12.98
CA GLY A 139 7.22 -3.57 12.63
C GLY A 139 5.80 -4.07 12.36
N LEU A 140 4.83 -3.39 12.98
CA LEU A 140 3.41 -3.76 12.91
C LEU A 140 2.52 -2.60 12.44
N ASP A 141 3.03 -1.37 12.38
CA ASP A 141 2.33 -0.22 11.79
C ASP A 141 3.34 0.85 11.36
N ILE A 142 2.93 1.80 10.52
CA ILE A 142 3.73 2.98 10.22
C ILE A 142 3.65 3.97 11.39
N GLY A 143 4.74 4.68 11.66
CA GLY A 143 4.80 5.68 12.73
C GLY A 143 4.12 7.01 12.36
N PRO A 144 3.95 7.90 13.36
CA PRO A 144 3.30 9.20 13.17
C PRO A 144 4.03 10.11 12.17
N ALA A 145 5.36 10.07 12.08
CA ALA A 145 6.09 10.88 11.10
C ALA A 145 5.82 10.41 9.66
N SER A 146 5.67 9.10 9.46
CA SER A 146 5.29 8.50 8.17
C SER A 146 3.86 8.86 7.80
N VAL A 147 2.92 8.82 8.76
CA VAL A 147 1.54 9.30 8.53
C VAL A 147 1.56 10.76 8.09
N GLN A 148 2.33 11.62 8.76
CA GLN A 148 2.45 13.04 8.40
C GLN A 148 3.03 13.23 6.99
N GLN A 149 4.10 12.51 6.67
CA GLN A 149 4.71 12.52 5.34
C GLN A 149 3.69 12.09 4.27
N PHE A 150 3.00 10.97 4.48
CA PHE A 150 2.03 10.46 3.52
C PHE A 150 0.83 11.39 3.38
N THR A 151 0.38 12.01 4.47
CA THR A 151 -0.68 13.02 4.44
C THR A 151 -0.32 14.18 3.51
N ALA A 152 0.92 14.70 3.61
CA ALA A 152 1.39 15.79 2.77
C ALA A 152 1.49 15.40 1.27
N LEU A 153 1.81 14.13 0.99
CA LEU A 153 1.81 13.60 -0.38
C LEU A 153 0.39 13.49 -0.94
N LEU A 154 -0.56 13.02 -0.12
CA LEU A 154 -1.93 12.77 -0.52
C LEU A 154 -2.79 14.04 -0.61
N SER A 155 -2.50 15.07 0.20
CA SER A 155 -3.29 16.30 0.23
C SER A 155 -3.31 17.07 -1.08
N ASN A 156 -2.30 16.87 -1.93
CA ASN A 156 -2.17 17.54 -3.23
C ASN A 156 -2.68 16.69 -4.40
N ALA A 157 -3.15 15.47 -4.15
CA ALA A 157 -3.59 14.55 -5.19
C ALA A 157 -4.98 14.93 -5.72
N ARG A 158 -5.16 14.80 -7.04
CA ARG A 158 -6.47 14.88 -7.71
C ARG A 158 -7.11 13.51 -7.83
N THR A 159 -6.29 12.48 -7.98
CA THR A 159 -6.73 11.08 -8.00
C THR A 159 -5.97 10.31 -6.91
N ILE A 160 -6.68 9.50 -6.13
CA ILE A 160 -6.08 8.62 -5.11
C ILE A 160 -6.60 7.21 -5.30
N PHE A 161 -5.69 6.23 -5.40
CA PHE A 161 -6.03 4.81 -5.31
C PHE A 161 -5.37 4.20 -4.08
N TRP A 162 -6.15 3.59 -3.18
CA TRP A 162 -5.66 2.94 -1.98
C TRP A 162 -6.00 1.46 -1.97
N ASN A 163 -4.98 0.62 -1.81
CA ASN A 163 -5.13 -0.83 -1.73
C ASN A 163 -4.21 -1.43 -0.67
N GLY A 164 -4.79 -1.74 0.49
CA GLY A 164 -4.14 -2.47 1.58
C GLY A 164 -3.74 -1.61 2.78
N PRO A 165 -3.79 -2.17 4.01
CA PRO A 165 -3.56 -1.43 5.24
C PRO A 165 -2.09 -1.07 5.45
N MET A 166 -1.84 -0.06 6.28
CA MET A 166 -0.48 0.41 6.61
C MET A 166 0.15 -0.35 7.78
N GLY A 167 -0.65 -1.14 8.50
CA GLY A 167 -0.26 -1.92 9.67
C GLY A 167 -1.25 -3.05 9.96
N VAL A 168 -1.10 -3.70 11.11
CA VAL A 168 -1.99 -4.73 11.64
C VAL A 168 -3.21 -4.06 12.28
N PHE A 169 -4.06 -3.49 11.42
CA PHE A 169 -5.18 -2.64 11.83
C PHE A 169 -6.24 -3.34 12.68
N GLU A 170 -6.24 -4.67 12.72
CA GLU A 170 -7.07 -5.48 13.61
C GLU A 170 -6.69 -5.31 15.09
N PHE A 171 -5.47 -4.85 15.37
CA PHE A 171 -4.99 -4.57 16.72
C PHE A 171 -5.02 -3.06 16.99
N PRO A 172 -5.75 -2.58 18.01
CA PRO A 172 -5.89 -1.15 18.28
C PRO A 172 -4.56 -0.39 18.44
N ALA A 173 -3.54 -1.05 19.00
CA ALA A 173 -2.19 -0.49 19.16
C ALA A 173 -1.43 -0.28 17.83
N PHE A 174 -1.87 -0.91 16.74
CA PHE A 174 -1.21 -0.95 15.42
C PHE A 174 -2.17 -0.56 14.28
N ALA A 175 -3.22 0.20 14.61
CA ALA A 175 -4.23 0.67 13.66
C ALA A 175 -4.10 2.17 13.32
N ALA A 176 -3.24 2.89 14.04
CA ALA A 176 -3.14 4.35 13.95
C ALA A 176 -2.63 4.81 12.58
N GLY A 177 -1.67 4.10 11.98
CA GLY A 177 -1.14 4.40 10.67
C GLY A 177 -2.16 4.20 9.56
N THR A 178 -2.89 3.07 9.59
CA THR A 178 -3.98 2.79 8.65
C THR A 178 -5.08 3.84 8.77
N LYS A 179 -5.48 4.19 10.01
CA LYS A 179 -6.48 5.23 10.26
C LYS A 179 -6.01 6.61 9.78
N GLY A 180 -4.77 7.00 10.08
CA GLY A 180 -4.25 8.31 9.69
C GLY A 180 -4.17 8.48 8.18
N VAL A 181 -3.77 7.46 7.44
CA VAL A 181 -3.80 7.47 5.97
C VAL A 181 -5.24 7.53 5.45
N ALA A 182 -6.17 6.77 6.05
CA ALA A 182 -7.59 6.86 5.67
C ALA A 182 -8.16 8.27 5.88
N GLU A 183 -7.85 8.92 7.01
CA GLU A 183 -8.26 10.30 7.30
C GLU A 183 -7.67 11.31 6.29
N ALA A 184 -6.40 11.12 5.89
CA ALA A 184 -5.78 11.95 4.86
C ALA A 184 -6.50 11.83 3.50
N ILE A 185 -6.90 10.61 3.13
CA ILE A 185 -7.66 10.37 1.90
C ILE A 185 -9.05 11.02 2.01
N ILE A 186 -9.77 10.83 3.12
CA ILE A 186 -11.07 11.46 3.35
C ILE A 186 -10.99 12.99 3.22
N ALA A 187 -9.95 13.60 3.79
CA ALA A 187 -9.73 15.04 3.68
C ALA A 187 -9.47 15.49 2.22
N ALA A 188 -8.64 14.76 1.48
CA ALA A 188 -8.39 15.04 0.06
C ALA A 188 -9.67 14.91 -0.79
N THR A 189 -10.49 13.87 -0.54
CA THR A 189 -11.78 13.68 -1.20
C THR A 189 -12.75 14.83 -0.87
N GLY A 190 -12.79 15.28 0.38
CA GLY A 190 -13.55 16.46 0.79
C GLY A 190 -13.13 17.75 0.06
N ASN A 191 -11.86 17.82 -0.37
CA ASN A 191 -11.30 18.91 -1.16
C ASN A 191 -11.43 18.71 -2.68
N GLY A 192 -12.17 17.68 -3.12
CA GLY A 192 -12.49 17.42 -4.52
C GLY A 192 -11.58 16.42 -5.22
N ALA A 193 -10.73 15.68 -4.50
CA ALA A 193 -10.00 14.56 -5.08
C ALA A 193 -10.96 13.38 -5.38
N PHE A 194 -10.71 12.66 -6.47
CA PHE A 194 -11.35 11.38 -6.74
C PHE A 194 -10.58 10.27 -6.02
N SER A 195 -11.22 9.57 -5.08
CA SER A 195 -10.57 8.51 -4.28
C SER A 195 -11.25 7.15 -4.49
N VAL A 196 -10.44 6.10 -4.68
CA VAL A 196 -10.88 4.71 -4.78
C VAL A 196 -10.16 3.87 -3.73
N VAL A 197 -10.91 3.04 -3.00
CA VAL A 197 -10.37 2.07 -2.04
C VAL A 197 -10.72 0.67 -2.53
N GLY A 198 -9.74 -0.23 -2.58
CA GLY A 198 -9.93 -1.62 -2.99
C GLY A 198 -9.20 -2.62 -2.13
#